data_AF-A0A945UME9-F1
#
_entry.id   AF-A0A945UME9-F1
#
_cell.length_a   1.000
_cell.length_b   1.000
_cell.length_c   1.000
_cell.angle_alpha   90.00
_cell.angle_beta   90.00
_cell.angle_gamma   90.00
#
_symmetry.space_group_name_H-M   'P 1'
#
loop_
_entity.id
_entity.type
_entity.pdbx_description
1 polymer ?
#
loop_
_entity_poly.entity_id
_entity_poly.type
_entity_poly.pdbx_seq_one_letter_code
_entity_poly.pdbx_strand_id
1 'polypeptide(L)'
;MKSNSLSLFLVFLGFLLGPVSALGDAQHKHGGEHMAASCHARVTITEEAERQPGGALYKGAAPMHHGKKKPEYRAKPMTHAKDMKGAHLDHAARHGGAFFMAPNKINHLEAVYSPECGFQLFLYNAFTKPIQVGGYQAFIKAIPDSEDEAEVIRFLAPNKVRATLEAHIGDSVSRPFKIELYLKFPSADDPELFTVHIPKPK
;
A
#
# COMPACT_ATOMS: atom_id res chain seq x y z
N MET A 1 35.41 -26.84 -39.18
CA MET A 1 34.97 -26.88 -40.59
C MET A 1 34.39 -28.26 -40.87
N LYS A 2 33.16 -28.30 -41.40
CA LYS A 2 32.51 -29.31 -42.27
C LYS A 2 32.51 -30.79 -41.78
N SER A 3 31.37 -31.41 -41.43
CA SER A 3 30.10 -31.66 -42.17
C SER A 3 30.00 -33.14 -42.63
N ASN A 4 28.91 -33.79 -42.20
CA ASN A 4 28.07 -34.77 -42.92
C ASN A 4 28.63 -36.19 -43.21
N SER A 5 27.85 -37.28 -43.35
CA SER A 5 26.39 -37.52 -43.33
C SER A 5 26.13 -39.04 -43.42
N LEU A 6 25.00 -39.48 -42.82
CA LEU A 6 24.12 -40.62 -43.09
C LEU A 6 24.67 -42.01 -43.47
N SER A 7 24.16 -43.04 -42.79
CA SER A 7 23.50 -44.16 -43.47
C SER A 7 22.40 -44.78 -42.61
N LEU A 8 21.30 -45.11 -43.29
CA LEU A 8 19.98 -45.51 -42.81
C LEU A 8 19.83 -47.02 -43.06
N PHE A 9 19.36 -47.81 -42.08
CA PHE A 9 18.68 -49.09 -42.37
C PHE A 9 17.58 -49.37 -41.35
N LEU A 10 16.35 -49.37 -41.86
CA LEU A 10 15.17 -49.97 -41.24
C LEU A 10 15.23 -51.50 -41.40
N VAL A 11 14.95 -52.25 -40.33
CA VAL A 11 14.36 -53.60 -40.43
C VAL A 11 13.23 -53.73 -39.41
N PHE A 12 12.17 -54.36 -39.89
CA PHE A 12 10.82 -54.46 -39.36
C PHE A 12 10.62 -55.62 -38.37
N LEU A 13 9.65 -55.42 -37.47
CA LEU A 13 8.65 -56.36 -36.94
C LEU A 13 9.06 -57.52 -36.01
N GLY A 14 8.48 -57.53 -34.80
CA GLY A 14 8.55 -58.66 -33.87
C GLY A 14 7.66 -58.49 -32.63
N PHE A 15 6.39 -58.84 -32.79
CA PHE A 15 5.30 -59.11 -31.83
C PHE A 15 5.60 -59.20 -30.31
N LEU A 16 4.82 -58.42 -29.54
CA LEU A 16 3.88 -58.84 -28.47
C LEU A 16 4.37 -59.78 -27.34
N LEU A 17 4.47 -59.24 -26.11
CA LEU A 17 3.63 -59.55 -24.92
C LEU A 17 4.35 -59.23 -23.59
N GLY A 18 3.75 -58.36 -22.78
CA GLY A 18 4.08 -58.15 -21.36
C GLY A 18 3.49 -56.84 -20.83
N PRO A 19 2.63 -56.84 -19.79
CA PRO A 19 1.84 -55.67 -19.42
C PRO A 19 2.66 -54.58 -18.72
N VAL A 20 2.30 -53.35 -19.06
CA VAL A 20 2.77 -52.09 -18.48
C VAL A 20 2.30 -52.00 -17.02
N SER A 21 3.23 -51.93 -16.09
CA SER A 21 2.99 -51.34 -14.76
C SER A 21 3.39 -49.87 -14.83
N ALA A 22 2.43 -48.95 -14.85
CA ALA A 22 2.54 -47.60 -14.29
C ALA A 22 1.34 -46.70 -14.65
N LEU A 23 0.93 -45.92 -13.65
CA LEU A 23 0.08 -44.70 -13.64
C LEU A 23 -1.46 -44.83 -13.63
N GLY A 24 -2.05 -44.09 -12.69
CA GLY A 24 -3.51 -43.87 -12.46
C GLY A 24 -3.95 -44.59 -11.18
N ASP A 25 -4.47 -43.99 -10.12
CA ASP A 25 -5.22 -42.74 -9.97
C ASP A 25 -4.97 -42.18 -8.55
N ALA A 26 -4.48 -40.94 -8.47
CA ALA A 26 -4.55 -40.17 -7.23
C ALA A 26 -5.72 -39.19 -7.35
N GLN A 27 -6.70 -39.40 -6.49
CA GLN A 27 -7.95 -38.67 -6.41
C GLN A 27 -7.75 -37.16 -6.27
N HIS A 28 -8.53 -36.46 -7.07
CA HIS A 28 -8.89 -35.05 -6.98
C HIS A 28 -9.47 -34.65 -5.61
N LYS A 29 -9.25 -33.36 -5.26
CA LYS A 29 -9.90 -32.51 -4.23
C LYS A 29 -9.32 -32.63 -2.81
N HIS A 30 -8.85 -31.58 -2.14
CA HIS A 30 -9.15 -30.16 -2.21
C HIS A 30 -7.86 -29.34 -2.08
N GLY A 31 -7.38 -28.75 -3.18
CA GLY A 31 -6.52 -27.57 -3.10
C GLY A 31 -7.44 -26.38 -2.88
N GLY A 32 -7.50 -25.88 -1.65
CA GLY A 32 -8.05 -24.55 -1.42
C GLY A 32 -7.17 -23.57 -2.15
N GLU A 33 -7.59 -23.12 -3.33
CA GLU A 33 -7.13 -21.85 -3.88
C GLU A 33 -7.49 -20.79 -2.84
N HIS A 34 -6.53 -20.44 -1.99
CA HIS A 34 -6.48 -19.11 -1.41
C HIS A 34 -6.54 -18.16 -2.61
N MET A 35 -7.72 -17.58 -2.88
CA MET A 35 -7.83 -16.44 -3.78
C MET A 35 -6.76 -15.46 -3.33
N ALA A 36 -5.69 -15.30 -4.11
CA ALA A 36 -4.65 -14.35 -3.82
C ALA A 36 -5.36 -12.99 -3.65
N ALA A 37 -5.43 -12.51 -2.42
CA ALA A 37 -6.11 -11.27 -2.12
C ALA A 37 -5.45 -10.19 -2.98
N SER A 38 -6.23 -9.52 -3.82
CA SER A 38 -5.68 -8.45 -4.64
C SER A 38 -5.31 -7.31 -3.72
N CYS A 39 -4.02 -7.21 -3.38
CA CYS A 39 -3.49 -6.15 -2.54
C CYS A 39 -3.66 -4.76 -3.15
N HIS A 40 -3.99 -4.69 -4.43
CA HIS A 40 -4.31 -3.43 -5.08
C HIS A 40 -5.78 -3.08 -4.86
N ALA A 41 -6.03 -2.30 -3.80
CA ALA A 41 -7.31 -1.63 -3.65
C ALA A 41 -7.61 -0.82 -4.93
N ARG A 42 -8.80 -1.03 -5.50
CA ARG A 42 -9.29 -0.28 -6.66
C ARG A 42 -9.66 1.13 -6.21
N VAL A 43 -8.66 2.00 -6.10
CA VAL A 43 -8.85 3.41 -5.78
C VAL A 43 -8.89 4.22 -7.07
N THR A 44 -10.02 4.88 -7.32
CA THR A 44 -10.13 5.83 -8.42
C THR A 44 -9.72 7.21 -7.94
N ILE A 45 -8.56 7.68 -8.40
CA ILE A 45 -8.14 9.07 -8.21
C ILE A 45 -8.68 9.90 -9.36
N THR A 46 -9.31 11.03 -9.02
CA THR A 46 -9.90 11.94 -10.00
C THR A 46 -9.15 13.26 -10.01
N GLU A 47 -9.07 13.90 -11.17
CA GLU A 47 -8.47 15.23 -11.30
C GLU A 47 -9.21 16.27 -10.43
N GLU A 48 -10.53 16.12 -10.26
CA GLU A 48 -11.32 16.96 -9.35
C GLU A 48 -10.81 16.85 -7.90
N ALA A 49 -10.59 15.62 -7.40
CA ALA A 49 -10.05 15.42 -6.06
C ALA A 49 -8.65 16.04 -5.90
N GLU A 50 -7.81 15.93 -6.93
CA GLU A 50 -6.45 16.49 -6.95
C GLU A 50 -6.42 18.02 -6.93
N ARG A 51 -7.45 18.68 -7.46
CA ARG A 51 -7.56 20.14 -7.51
C ARG A 51 -8.21 20.73 -6.26
N GLN A 52 -8.74 19.91 -5.35
CA GLN A 52 -9.31 20.33 -4.07
C GLN A 52 -8.24 20.44 -2.97
N PRO A 53 -8.47 21.23 -1.90
CA PRO A 53 -7.57 21.34 -0.76
C PRO A 53 -7.02 19.99 -0.26
N GLY A 54 -5.69 19.83 -0.33
CA GLY A 54 -4.98 18.59 0.05
C GLY A 54 -4.53 17.72 -1.14
N GLY A 55 -5.08 17.93 -2.34
CA GLY A 55 -4.64 17.25 -3.55
C GLY A 55 -3.32 17.78 -4.11
N ALA A 56 -2.63 16.96 -4.91
CA ALA A 56 -1.32 17.28 -5.47
C ALA A 56 -1.37 18.38 -6.53
N LEU A 57 -2.54 18.62 -7.15
CA LEU A 57 -2.74 19.70 -8.13
C LEU A 57 -3.35 20.97 -7.50
N TYR A 58 -3.60 20.97 -6.19
CA TYR A 58 -4.14 22.12 -5.49
C TYR A 58 -3.12 23.26 -5.43
N LYS A 59 -3.50 24.42 -5.95
CA LYS A 59 -2.68 25.64 -5.97
C LYS A 59 -3.15 26.72 -5.00
N GLY A 60 -4.16 26.41 -4.18
CA GLY A 60 -4.71 27.36 -3.21
C GLY A 60 -3.88 27.45 -1.94
N ALA A 61 -4.30 28.31 -1.03
CA ALA A 61 -3.68 28.50 0.26
C ALA A 61 -3.78 27.23 1.13
N ALA A 62 -2.70 26.88 1.84
CA ALA A 62 -2.73 25.88 2.89
C ALA A 62 -3.22 26.50 4.22
N PRO A 63 -3.88 25.72 5.10
CA PRO A 63 -4.21 26.18 6.44
C PRO A 63 -2.97 26.59 7.23
N MET A 64 -3.07 27.70 7.97
CA MET A 64 -2.03 28.05 8.91
C MET A 64 -2.01 27.05 10.08
N HIS A 65 -0.85 26.45 10.32
CA HIS A 65 -0.56 25.78 11.59
C HIS A 65 -0.48 26.84 12.70
N HIS A 66 -1.30 26.70 13.75
CA HIS A 66 -1.10 27.50 14.97
C HIS A 66 0.17 26.98 15.65
N GLY A 67 1.29 27.72 15.53
CA GLY A 67 2.43 27.56 16.43
C GLY A 67 3.81 27.34 15.81
N LYS A 68 3.99 27.27 14.49
CA LYS A 68 5.33 27.22 13.88
C LYS A 68 5.46 28.23 12.73
N LYS A 69 6.68 28.77 12.57
CA LYS A 69 7.03 29.90 11.70
C LYS A 69 6.46 29.72 10.28
N LYS A 70 6.13 30.86 9.64
CA LYS A 70 5.62 30.94 8.26
C LYS A 70 6.42 30.00 7.35
N PRO A 71 5.79 29.07 6.60
CA PRO A 71 6.49 28.41 5.52
C PRO A 71 6.99 29.48 4.55
N GLU A 72 8.24 29.35 4.09
CA GLU A 72 8.90 30.29 3.19
C GLU A 72 8.30 30.27 1.76
N TYR A 73 7.35 29.37 1.51
CA TYR A 73 6.41 29.56 0.41
C TYR A 73 5.39 30.62 0.83
N ARG A 74 5.33 31.74 0.10
CA ARG A 74 4.26 32.77 0.17
C ARG A 74 2.88 32.16 -0.15
N ALA A 75 2.40 31.23 0.66
CA ALA A 75 1.00 30.85 0.69
C ALA A 75 0.25 32.10 1.14
N LYS A 76 -0.54 32.68 0.21
CA LYS A 76 -1.52 33.69 0.58
C LYS A 76 -2.38 33.09 1.72
N PRO A 77 -2.75 33.86 2.76
CA PRO A 77 -3.67 33.34 3.80
C PRO A 77 -4.92 32.77 3.13
N MET A 78 -5.52 31.70 3.69
CA MET A 78 -6.73 31.08 3.14
C MET A 78 -7.79 32.14 2.86
N THR A 79 -7.95 32.51 1.58
CA THR A 79 -8.83 33.62 1.23
C THR A 79 -10.30 33.23 1.28
N HIS A 80 -10.66 31.97 1.46
CA HIS A 80 -12.04 31.55 1.22
C HIS A 80 -12.48 30.36 2.08
N ALA A 81 -13.11 30.64 3.22
CA ALA A 81 -13.89 29.66 3.99
C ALA A 81 -14.92 28.88 3.14
N LYS A 82 -15.34 29.44 1.99
CA LYS A 82 -16.19 28.76 0.99
C LYS A 82 -15.53 27.50 0.39
N ASP A 83 -14.21 27.48 0.24
CA ASP A 83 -13.48 26.38 -0.43
C ASP A 83 -13.32 25.17 0.51
N MET A 84 -13.57 25.34 1.80
CA MET A 84 -13.56 24.29 2.84
C MET A 84 -14.97 23.89 3.28
N LYS A 85 -16.03 24.40 2.62
CA LYS A 85 -17.42 24.05 2.96
C LYS A 85 -17.63 22.55 2.74
N GLY A 86 -17.89 21.81 3.81
CA GLY A 86 -18.09 20.35 3.76
C GLY A 86 -16.81 19.52 3.94
N ALA A 87 -15.65 20.17 4.11
CA ALA A 87 -14.42 19.49 4.49
C ALA A 87 -14.52 18.94 5.93
N HIS A 88 -13.80 17.85 6.21
CA HIS A 88 -13.69 17.21 7.54
C HIS A 88 -15.04 16.78 8.16
N LEU A 89 -16.03 16.46 7.33
CA LEU A 89 -17.30 15.90 7.79
C LEU A 89 -17.33 14.37 7.77
N ASP A 90 -16.49 13.75 6.95
CA ASP A 90 -16.39 12.30 6.78
C ASP A 90 -15.09 11.79 7.40
N HIS A 91 -15.21 11.08 8.53
CA HIS A 91 -14.10 10.46 9.25
C HIS A 91 -14.15 8.92 9.18
N ALA A 92 -14.89 8.35 8.22
CA ALA A 92 -15.00 6.92 8.06
C ALA A 92 -13.77 6.33 7.33
N ALA A 93 -13.20 5.28 7.90
CA ALA A 93 -12.23 4.43 7.22
C ALA A 93 -12.90 3.74 6.01
N ARG A 94 -12.20 3.63 4.88
CA ARG A 94 -12.73 3.07 3.62
C ARG A 94 -12.26 1.66 3.32
N HIS A 95 -11.16 1.26 3.94
CA HIS A 95 -10.44 0.01 3.73
C HIS A 95 -10.30 -0.79 5.02
N GLY A 96 -11.01 -0.39 6.08
CA GLY A 96 -10.99 -1.08 7.39
C GLY A 96 -9.75 -0.78 8.23
N GLY A 97 -8.99 0.26 7.89
CA GLY A 97 -7.80 0.67 8.60
C GLY A 97 -8.05 1.69 9.72
N ALA A 98 -6.96 2.19 10.30
CA ALA A 98 -6.99 3.34 11.20
C ALA A 98 -7.02 4.64 10.38
N PHE A 99 -8.03 5.47 10.60
CA PHE A 99 -8.24 6.72 9.86
C PHE A 99 -7.86 7.94 10.71
N PHE A 100 -7.11 8.87 10.14
CA PHE A 100 -6.62 10.07 10.83
C PHE A 100 -6.84 11.32 10.00
N MET A 101 -7.20 12.41 10.69
CA MET A 101 -7.04 13.76 10.15
C MET A 101 -5.60 14.22 10.38
N ALA A 102 -4.93 14.71 9.33
CA ALA A 102 -3.55 15.18 9.44
C ALA A 102 -3.47 16.56 10.13
N PRO A 103 -2.37 16.87 10.83
CA PRO A 103 -2.16 18.17 11.47
C PRO A 103 -2.22 19.37 10.52
N ASN A 104 -1.97 19.17 9.22
CA ASN A 104 -2.05 20.22 8.19
C ASN A 104 -3.47 20.68 7.86
N LYS A 105 -4.51 20.00 8.40
CA LYS A 105 -5.93 20.33 8.24
C LYS A 105 -6.44 20.37 6.79
N ILE A 106 -5.74 19.71 5.86
CA ILE A 106 -6.20 19.54 4.48
C ILE A 106 -6.03 18.13 3.97
N ASN A 107 -5.40 17.23 4.75
CA ASN A 107 -5.26 15.84 4.39
C ASN A 107 -5.85 14.94 5.46
N HIS A 108 -6.31 13.78 5.01
CA HIS A 108 -6.55 12.62 5.85
C HIS A 108 -5.69 11.47 5.37
N LEU A 109 -5.52 10.47 6.22
CA LEU A 109 -4.86 9.24 5.87
C LEU A 109 -5.59 8.04 6.48
N GLU A 110 -5.46 6.90 5.82
CA GLU A 110 -5.88 5.61 6.33
C GLU A 110 -4.72 4.63 6.27
N ALA A 111 -4.36 4.08 7.42
CA ALA A 111 -3.32 3.07 7.56
C ALA A 111 -3.95 1.70 7.69
N VAL A 112 -3.63 0.81 6.74
CA VAL A 112 -4.15 -0.55 6.64
C VAL A 112 -2.98 -1.52 6.75
N TYR A 113 -3.18 -2.63 7.45
CA TYR A 113 -2.21 -3.72 7.46
C TYR A 113 -2.94 -5.05 7.28
N SER A 114 -2.42 -5.90 6.40
CA SER A 114 -2.75 -7.32 6.35
C SER A 114 -1.46 -8.15 6.18
N PRO A 115 -1.42 -9.41 6.63
CA PRO A 115 -0.29 -10.30 6.40
C PRO A 115 0.05 -10.45 4.91
N GLU A 116 -0.97 -10.53 4.06
CA GLU A 116 -0.84 -10.78 2.62
C GLU A 116 -0.33 -9.55 1.86
N CYS A 117 -0.79 -8.37 2.26
CA CYS A 117 -0.57 -7.12 1.52
C CYS A 117 0.41 -6.18 2.19
N GLY A 118 0.90 -6.54 3.38
CA GLY A 118 1.75 -5.68 4.18
C GLY A 118 1.03 -4.42 4.65
N PHE A 119 1.81 -3.38 4.90
CA PHE A 119 1.30 -2.07 5.26
C PHE A 119 0.96 -1.25 4.02
N GLN A 120 -0.21 -0.62 4.03
CA GLN A 120 -0.68 0.25 2.97
C GLN A 120 -1.19 1.56 3.57
N LEU A 121 -0.74 2.67 2.99
CA LEU A 121 -1.14 4.01 3.38
C LEU A 121 -1.90 4.68 2.24
N PHE A 122 -3.17 4.98 2.50
CA PHE A 122 -4.03 5.75 1.62
C PHE A 122 -4.02 7.20 2.08
N LEU A 123 -3.95 8.12 1.11
CA LEU A 123 -4.01 9.56 1.39
C LEU A 123 -5.26 10.14 0.75
N TYR A 124 -5.86 11.09 1.45
CA TYR A 124 -7.06 11.79 1.02
C TYR A 124 -6.89 13.30 1.16
N ASN A 125 -7.67 14.03 0.38
CA ASN A 125 -7.83 15.47 0.51
C ASN A 125 -8.78 15.82 1.68
N ALA A 126 -9.09 17.10 1.85
CA ALA A 126 -9.92 17.61 2.96
C ALA A 126 -11.38 17.10 2.93
N PHE A 127 -11.80 16.48 1.82
CA PHE A 127 -13.14 15.93 1.58
C PHE A 127 -13.13 14.40 1.57
N THR A 128 -12.07 13.79 2.11
CA THR A 128 -11.90 12.32 2.17
C THR A 128 -11.90 11.70 0.76
N LYS A 129 -11.61 12.47 -0.29
CA LYS A 129 -11.44 11.93 -1.65
C LYS A 129 -9.99 11.48 -1.85
N PRO A 130 -9.75 10.29 -2.46
CA PRO A 130 -8.40 9.76 -2.64
C PRO A 130 -7.54 10.67 -3.52
N ILE A 131 -6.25 10.76 -3.19
CA ILE A 131 -5.25 11.54 -3.92
C ILE A 131 -4.00 10.70 -4.20
N GLN A 132 -3.19 11.15 -5.16
CA GLN A 132 -1.91 10.54 -5.49
C GLN A 132 -0.90 10.74 -4.37
N VAL A 133 -0.15 9.69 -4.10
CA VAL A 133 0.88 9.69 -3.04
C VAL A 133 2.26 10.13 -3.53
N GLY A 134 2.36 10.53 -4.79
CA GLY A 134 3.61 10.66 -5.51
C GLY A 134 4.63 11.67 -4.96
N GLY A 135 4.20 12.67 -4.19
CA GLY A 135 5.07 13.67 -3.56
C GLY A 135 5.32 13.44 -2.07
N TYR A 136 4.77 12.36 -1.50
CA TYR A 136 4.87 12.05 -0.09
C TYR A 136 6.03 11.09 0.15
N GLN A 137 6.67 11.21 1.31
CA GLN A 137 7.69 10.28 1.76
C GLN A 137 7.25 9.72 3.11
N ALA A 138 7.39 8.42 3.30
CA ALA A 138 7.05 7.80 4.57
C ALA A 138 7.93 6.60 4.88
N PHE A 139 8.11 6.35 6.15
CA PHE A 139 8.62 5.08 6.66
C PHE A 139 7.82 4.67 7.90
N ILE A 140 7.84 3.38 8.19
CA ILE A 140 7.23 2.79 9.38
C ILE A 140 8.28 2.14 10.26
N LYS A 141 8.01 2.14 11.56
CA LYS A 141 8.61 1.20 12.50
C LYS A 141 7.52 0.27 13.01
N ALA A 142 7.64 -1.02 12.71
CA ALA A 142 6.83 -2.05 13.34
C ALA A 142 7.51 -2.48 14.64
N ILE A 143 6.83 -2.25 15.75
CA ILE A 143 7.31 -2.46 17.12
C ILE A 143 6.52 -3.63 17.69
N PRO A 144 7.12 -4.83 17.80
CA PRO A 144 6.49 -5.99 18.41
C PRO A 144 6.09 -5.73 19.85
N ASP A 145 5.04 -6.41 20.32
CA ASP A 145 4.72 -6.43 21.76
C ASP A 145 5.64 -7.39 22.54
N SER A 146 6.28 -8.34 21.86
CA SER A 146 7.27 -9.25 22.44
C SER A 146 8.67 -8.62 22.45
N GLU A 147 9.39 -8.71 23.58
CA GLU A 147 10.77 -8.25 23.68
C GLU A 147 11.77 -9.16 22.95
N ASP A 148 11.36 -10.40 22.60
CA ASP A 148 12.18 -11.36 21.87
C ASP A 148 12.21 -11.10 20.35
N GLU A 149 11.30 -10.25 19.85
CA GLU A 149 11.21 -9.88 18.45
C GLU A 149 11.82 -8.49 18.23
N ALA A 150 12.62 -8.32 17.18
CA ALA A 150 13.26 -7.05 16.88
C ALA A 150 12.29 -6.08 16.17
N GLU A 151 12.48 -4.77 16.41
CA GLU A 151 11.77 -3.76 15.60
C GLU A 151 12.15 -3.87 14.13
N VAL A 152 11.18 -3.56 13.26
CA VAL A 152 11.37 -3.60 11.83
C VAL A 152 11.07 -2.24 11.22
N ILE A 153 12.09 -1.66 10.57
CA ILE A 153 11.95 -0.40 9.82
C ILE A 153 11.73 -0.69 8.34
N ARG A 154 10.76 0.00 7.72
CA ARG A 154 10.51 -0.06 6.27
C ARG A 154 10.21 1.31 5.71
N PHE A 155 10.86 1.65 4.61
CA PHE A 155 10.46 2.78 3.77
C PHE A 155 9.29 2.37 2.89
N LEU A 156 8.29 3.26 2.77
CA LEU A 156 7.13 2.99 1.93
C LEU A 156 7.40 3.50 0.51
N ALA A 157 6.97 2.71 -0.46
CA ALA A 157 7.08 3.04 -1.87
C ALA A 157 5.69 3.22 -2.50
N PRO A 158 5.50 4.14 -3.45
CA PRO A 158 4.26 4.22 -4.20
C PRO A 158 4.01 2.92 -4.97
N ASN A 159 2.77 2.45 -5.00
CA ASN A 159 2.39 1.39 -5.92
C ASN A 159 2.42 1.87 -7.38
N LYS A 160 2.24 0.96 -8.35
CA LYS A 160 2.35 1.27 -9.79
C LYS A 160 1.43 2.41 -10.27
N VAL A 161 0.25 2.53 -9.67
CA VAL A 161 -0.75 3.57 -10.00
C VAL A 161 -0.67 4.78 -9.07
N ARG A 162 0.29 4.81 -8.13
CA ARG A 162 0.55 5.86 -7.14
C ARG A 162 -0.66 6.19 -6.25
N ALA A 163 -1.51 5.18 -5.98
CA ALA A 163 -2.69 5.34 -5.13
C ALA A 163 -2.41 5.10 -3.65
N THR A 164 -1.35 4.36 -3.34
CA THR A 164 -0.96 3.96 -1.99
C THR A 164 0.55 4.01 -1.85
N LEU A 165 1.01 4.30 -0.63
CA LEU A 165 2.37 4.06 -0.16
C LEU A 165 2.38 2.70 0.55
N GLU A 166 3.24 1.78 0.13
CA GLU A 166 3.19 0.37 0.55
C GLU A 166 4.54 -0.15 1.01
N ALA A 167 4.53 -1.08 1.96
CA ALA A 167 5.70 -1.85 2.36
C ALA A 167 5.31 -3.20 2.98
N HIS A 168 6.01 -4.27 2.60
CA HIS A 168 5.96 -5.53 3.34
C HIS A 168 6.81 -5.42 4.61
N ILE A 169 6.20 -5.68 5.77
CA ILE A 169 6.90 -5.73 7.05
C ILE A 169 7.75 -7.02 7.11
N GLY A 170 7.22 -8.13 6.57
CA GLY A 170 7.79 -9.46 6.64
C GLY A 170 7.18 -10.27 7.80
N ASP A 171 7.64 -11.51 7.96
CA ASP A 171 7.08 -12.47 8.92
C ASP A 171 7.77 -12.45 10.29
N SER A 172 8.72 -11.53 10.50
CA SER A 172 9.53 -11.44 11.71
C SER A 172 8.87 -10.68 12.87
N VAL A 173 7.65 -10.17 12.66
CA VAL A 173 6.87 -9.48 13.69
C VAL A 173 5.50 -10.14 13.81
N SER A 174 5.24 -10.76 14.95
CA SER A 174 3.98 -11.42 15.23
C SER A 174 2.94 -10.43 15.73
N ARG A 175 1.67 -10.64 15.38
CA ARG A 175 0.56 -9.88 15.97
C ARG A 175 0.33 -10.30 17.43
N PRO A 176 0.06 -9.36 18.36
CA PRO A 176 -0.15 -7.92 18.16
C PRO A 176 1.16 -7.14 18.12
N PHE A 177 1.12 -5.99 17.45
CA PHE A 177 2.25 -5.05 17.41
C PHE A 177 1.76 -3.62 17.14
N LYS A 178 2.62 -2.64 17.35
CA LYS A 178 2.36 -1.23 17.02
C LYS A 178 3.11 -0.83 15.75
N ILE A 179 2.55 0.12 15.02
CA ILE A 179 3.23 0.79 13.93
C ILE A 179 3.35 2.27 14.27
N GLU A 180 4.58 2.77 14.28
CA GLU A 180 4.86 4.19 14.20
C GLU A 180 5.08 4.57 12.73
N LEU A 181 4.13 5.30 12.16
CA LEU A 181 4.18 5.85 10.81
C LEU A 181 4.73 7.28 10.86
N TYR A 182 5.83 7.51 10.16
CA TYR A 182 6.40 8.84 9.94
C TYR A 182 6.09 9.27 8.52
N LEU A 183 5.21 10.26 8.35
CA LEU A 183 4.77 10.78 7.05
C LEU A 183 5.26 12.21 6.84
N LYS A 184 6.09 12.42 5.83
CA LYS A 184 6.49 13.75 5.37
C LYS A 184 5.56 14.23 4.26
N PHE A 185 4.84 15.31 4.56
CA PHE A 185 4.04 16.04 3.59
C PHE A 185 4.94 16.83 2.63
N PRO A 186 4.56 17.01 1.35
CA PRO A 186 5.39 17.72 0.36
C PRO A 186 5.83 19.14 0.79
N SER A 187 5.01 19.83 1.59
CA SER A 187 5.26 21.20 2.06
C SER A 187 5.83 21.28 3.47
N ALA A 188 6.15 20.16 4.12
CA ALA A 188 6.66 20.11 5.48
C ALA A 188 8.16 19.88 5.51
N ASP A 189 8.85 20.50 6.48
CA ASP A 189 10.29 20.28 6.70
C ASP A 189 10.51 18.91 7.37
N ASP A 190 9.73 18.65 8.42
CA ASP A 190 9.78 17.46 9.26
C ASP A 190 8.60 16.50 9.00
N PRO A 191 8.78 15.18 9.24
CA PRO A 191 7.67 14.22 9.19
C PRO A 191 6.74 14.34 10.40
N GLU A 192 5.48 14.00 10.20
CA GLU A 192 4.47 13.85 11.25
C GLU A 192 4.36 12.37 11.68
N LEU A 193 4.18 12.13 12.98
CA LEU A 193 4.06 10.80 13.57
C LEU A 193 2.59 10.40 13.77
N PHE A 194 2.24 9.19 13.34
CA PHE A 194 0.95 8.54 13.57
C PHE A 194 1.18 7.15 14.16
N THR A 195 0.42 6.78 15.20
CA THR A 195 0.53 5.47 15.84
C THR A 195 -0.68 4.61 15.51
N VAL A 196 -0.44 3.41 14.99
CA VAL A 196 -1.46 2.43 14.60
C VAL A 196 -1.25 1.17 15.44
N HIS A 197 -2.34 0.60 15.98
CA HIS A 197 -2.29 -0.65 16.74
C HIS A 197 -2.79 -1.80 15.85
N ILE A 198 -1.97 -2.84 15.69
CA ILE A 198 -2.35 -4.06 14.99
C ILE A 198 -2.77 -5.10 16.02
N PRO A 199 -4.05 -5.46 16.09
CA PRO A 199 -4.54 -6.37 17.12
C PRO A 199 -4.12 -7.82 16.86
N LYS A 200 -4.32 -8.67 17.86
CA LYS A 200 -4.24 -10.13 17.71
C LYS A 200 -5.18 -10.61 16.58
N PRO A 201 -4.82 -11.68 15.86
CA PRO A 201 -5.77 -12.36 14.98
C PRO A 201 -7.02 -12.75 15.79
N LYS A 202 -8.20 -12.66 15.17
CA LYS A 202 -9.43 -13.19 15.76
C LYS A 202 -9.49 -14.70 15.65
#